data_AF-A0A6I2FW95-F1
#
_entry.id   AF-A0A6I2FW95-F1
#
_cell.length_a   1.000
_cell.length_b   1.000
_cell.length_c   1.000
_cell.angle_alpha   90.00
_cell.angle_beta   90.00
_cell.angle_gamma   90.00
#
_symmetry.space_group_name_H-M   'P 1'
#
loop_
_entity.id
_entity.type
_entity.pdbx_description
1 polymer ?
#
loop_
_entity_poly.entity_id
_entity_poly.type
_entity_poly.pdbx_seq_one_letter_code
_entity_poly.pdbx_strand_id
1 'polypeptide(L)'
;MAVSSRTARSSWSTRTTRCESPASWRTPRSELDDLLLALRVAVSLAAVLGVLWYLQRRLSRRTAGRQEQQTITVLGRQGLGAKAQLVIVQTDDARYVLGVTEHGVNVVDKLPVGPAAADPAAPFDSILTAAQGTDAEPAPRTSDAAPAPALRADPAAALRAHRRTARATAFPPPAANPFASLTTLGGLWPRGIGSPRRATRPASRGRRTGRWMLLIAGVIVVSGVLAMTIGTPAHAATIGPTPPTPPAVAPGITIDINGIDGSPSASILTLLGITLLSVAPALLLMMSAFTKIFVVLAMTRNALSLPTIPPNQVLAGLALFLSLFIMWPVLTDINHLAVQPYVNGDMTFAHAIDVGQGPLRDWMLSFTRQEDLALMARVAGQANPADPASVPMQMLIPAFMISELRAAFVIGLVIFVPFLVIDLVVAAALMSMGMMMLPPVMISLPFKILLFVLVDGWGLIVKSLLESYGGAG
;
A
#
# COMPACT_ATOMS: atom_id res chain seq x y z
N MET A 1 57.14 60.30 36.27
CA MET A 1 56.39 59.38 37.16
C MET A 1 56.32 58.04 36.43
N ALA A 2 57.29 57.14 36.65
CA ALA A 2 57.18 55.93 37.51
C ALA A 2 56.22 54.89 36.86
N VAL A 3 56.53 53.62 36.55
CA VAL A 3 57.45 52.60 37.11
C VAL A 3 57.72 51.48 36.06
N SER A 4 58.88 50.84 36.22
CA SER A 4 59.44 49.60 35.65
C SER A 4 58.55 48.33 35.54
N SER A 5 58.77 47.51 34.49
CA SER A 5 58.94 46.02 34.55
C SER A 5 59.38 45.52 33.16
N ARG A 6 60.61 45.03 32.91
CA ARG A 6 61.27 43.73 33.21
C ARG A 6 60.47 42.45 32.84
N THR A 7 60.87 41.89 31.68
CA THR A 7 61.23 40.48 31.42
C THR A 7 60.72 39.38 32.36
N ALA A 8 59.97 38.42 31.79
CA ALA A 8 60.06 37.01 32.17
C ALA A 8 59.52 36.10 31.04
N ARG A 9 60.42 35.24 30.56
CA ARG A 9 60.15 34.05 29.74
C ARG A 9 59.64 32.98 30.71
N SER A 10 58.47 32.38 30.48
CA SER A 10 58.08 31.15 31.19
C SER A 10 57.20 30.26 30.34
N SER A 11 57.74 29.08 30.08
CA SER A 11 57.15 27.85 29.57
C SER A 11 55.73 27.58 30.06
N TRP A 12 54.83 27.24 29.13
CA TRP A 12 53.65 26.43 29.44
C TRP A 12 53.59 25.22 28.51
N SER A 13 53.78 24.09 29.17
CA SER A 13 53.64 22.70 28.77
C SER A 13 52.56 22.42 27.74
N THR A 14 52.94 21.65 26.72
CA THR A 14 52.09 20.73 25.97
C THR A 14 51.30 19.82 26.91
N ARG A 15 50.02 20.11 27.11
CA ARG A 15 49.05 19.17 27.69
C ARG A 15 48.12 18.73 26.57
N THR A 16 48.49 17.64 25.92
CA THR A 16 47.61 16.84 25.08
C THR A 16 46.55 16.20 25.97
N THR A 17 45.42 16.87 26.18
CA THR A 17 44.20 16.21 26.67
C THR A 17 43.63 15.38 25.53
N ARG A 18 44.06 14.11 25.52
CA ARG A 18 43.38 13.01 24.86
C ARG A 18 41.98 12.93 25.46
N CYS A 19 40.94 13.31 24.71
CA CYS A 19 39.57 12.93 25.05
C CYS A 19 39.47 11.42 24.88
N GLU A 20 39.66 10.70 25.97
CA GLU A 20 39.29 9.30 26.09
C GLU A 20 37.77 9.19 25.91
N SER A 21 37.40 8.47 24.87
CA SER A 21 36.07 7.91 24.64
C SER A 21 35.55 7.23 25.92
N PRO A 22 34.30 7.47 26.35
CA PRO A 22 33.72 6.69 27.43
C PRO A 22 33.61 5.24 26.99
N ALA A 23 34.31 4.37 27.72
CA ALA A 23 34.26 2.93 27.57
C ALA A 23 32.81 2.45 27.54
N SER A 24 32.44 1.84 26.42
CA SER A 24 31.17 1.13 26.28
C SER A 24 31.16 -0.03 27.26
N TRP A 25 30.31 0.08 28.29
CA TRP A 25 29.99 -1.03 29.18
C TRP A 25 29.23 -2.09 28.39
N ARG A 26 29.97 -2.94 27.66
CA ARG A 26 29.45 -4.22 27.16
C ARG A 26 29.15 -5.08 28.38
N THR A 27 27.90 -5.01 28.82
CA THR A 27 27.42 -5.92 29.85
C THR A 27 27.38 -7.34 29.27
N PRO A 28 27.92 -8.37 29.94
CA PRO A 28 27.97 -9.75 29.43
C PRO A 28 26.59 -10.44 29.28
N ARG A 29 25.48 -9.70 29.39
CA ARG A 29 24.12 -10.22 29.20
C ARG A 29 23.72 -10.29 27.71
N SER A 30 24.21 -9.38 26.87
CA SER A 30 23.81 -9.36 25.45
C SER A 30 24.32 -10.57 24.67
N GLU A 31 25.51 -11.09 24.96
CA GLU A 31 25.99 -12.31 24.30
C GLU A 31 25.16 -13.54 24.66
N LEU A 32 24.66 -13.62 25.90
CA LEU A 32 23.75 -14.69 26.31
C LEU A 32 22.38 -14.52 25.63
N ASP A 33 21.88 -13.30 25.48
CA ASP A 33 20.62 -13.03 24.79
C ASP A 33 20.71 -13.32 23.28
N ASP A 34 21.84 -12.98 22.64
CA ASP A 34 22.13 -13.29 21.24
C ASP A 34 22.31 -14.80 21.01
N LEU A 35 22.98 -15.50 21.93
CA LEU A 35 23.11 -16.97 21.90
C LEU A 35 21.78 -17.68 22.16
N LEU A 36 20.95 -17.16 23.07
CA LEU A 36 19.62 -17.69 23.33
C LEU A 36 18.68 -17.44 22.15
N LEU A 37 18.80 -16.28 21.47
CA LEU A 37 18.08 -15.99 20.23
C LEU A 37 18.52 -16.95 19.12
N ALA A 38 19.83 -17.11 18.90
CA ALA A 38 20.38 -18.03 17.91
C ALA A 38 19.99 -19.49 18.18
N LEU A 39 19.99 -19.92 19.44
CA LEU A 39 19.56 -21.26 19.85
C LEU A 39 18.06 -21.47 19.59
N ARG A 40 17.21 -20.49 19.91
CA ARG A 40 15.76 -20.56 19.62
C ARG A 40 15.48 -20.60 18.12
N VAL A 41 16.25 -19.87 17.31
CA VAL A 41 16.18 -19.94 15.84
C VAL A 41 16.60 -21.31 15.35
N ALA A 42 17.70 -21.87 15.85
CA ALA A 42 18.16 -23.20 15.47
C ALA A 42 17.16 -24.32 15.85
N VAL A 43 16.61 -24.27 17.06
CA VAL A 43 15.61 -25.25 17.55
C VAL A 43 14.30 -25.14 16.78
N SER A 44 13.84 -23.92 16.49
CA SER A 44 12.60 -23.74 15.69
C SER A 44 12.80 -24.21 14.24
N LEU A 45 13.96 -23.97 13.63
CA LEU A 45 14.30 -24.45 12.30
C LEU A 45 14.37 -25.99 12.25
N ALA A 46 14.97 -26.63 13.24
CA ALA A 46 15.00 -28.09 13.36
C ALA A 46 13.60 -28.70 13.56
N ALA A 47 12.75 -28.07 14.40
CA ALA A 47 11.38 -28.53 14.62
C ALA A 47 10.52 -28.43 13.35
N VAL A 48 10.64 -27.33 12.61
CA VAL A 48 9.93 -27.12 11.34
C VAL A 48 10.39 -28.13 10.29
N LEU A 49 11.70 -28.36 10.15
CA LEU A 49 12.24 -29.38 9.24
C LEU A 49 11.76 -30.79 9.61
N GLY A 50 11.70 -31.11 10.90
CA GLY A 50 11.19 -32.40 11.39
C GLY A 50 9.69 -32.61 11.10
N VAL A 51 8.87 -31.59 11.32
CA VAL A 51 7.43 -31.64 11.01
C VAL A 51 7.19 -31.71 9.50
N LEU A 52 7.98 -30.99 8.69
CA LEU A 52 7.90 -31.03 7.24
C LEU A 52 8.26 -32.41 6.70
N TRP A 53 9.35 -33.00 7.19
CA TRP A 53 9.75 -34.35 6.83
C TRP A 53 8.68 -35.38 7.20
N TYR A 54 8.08 -35.25 8.38
CA TYR A 54 6.99 -36.13 8.82
C TYR A 54 5.72 -35.98 7.98
N LEU A 55 5.31 -34.75 7.65
CA LEU A 55 4.13 -34.48 6.83
C LEU A 55 4.32 -34.91 5.38
N GLN A 56 5.48 -34.61 4.77
CA GLN A 56 5.81 -35.06 3.42
C GLN A 56 5.80 -36.58 3.34
N ARG A 57 6.44 -37.26 4.31
CA ARG A 57 6.49 -38.73 4.33
C ARG A 57 5.11 -39.38 4.55
N ARG A 58 4.19 -38.68 5.21
CA ARG A 58 2.82 -39.16 5.46
C ARG A 58 1.86 -38.87 4.30
N LEU A 59 2.04 -37.78 3.57
CA LEU A 59 1.21 -37.42 2.42
C LEU A 59 1.64 -38.13 1.12
N SER A 60 2.93 -38.35 0.88
CA SER A 60 3.40 -39.08 -0.30
C SER A 60 2.92 -40.53 -0.35
N ARG A 61 2.53 -41.12 0.80
CA ARG A 61 1.87 -42.45 0.86
C ARG A 61 0.39 -42.43 0.48
N ARG A 62 -0.26 -41.26 0.40
CA ARG A 62 -1.69 -41.13 0.07
C ARG A 62 -1.97 -40.60 -1.33
N THR A 63 -1.01 -39.94 -1.98
CA THR A 63 -1.23 -39.28 -3.29
C THR A 63 -0.81 -40.13 -4.50
N ALA A 64 -0.23 -41.32 -4.30
CA ALA A 64 0.14 -42.22 -5.40
C ALA A 64 -1.05 -42.90 -6.12
N GLY A 65 -2.30 -42.59 -5.74
CA GLY A 65 -3.49 -43.31 -6.20
C GLY A 65 -4.52 -42.52 -6.99
N ARG A 66 -4.35 -41.23 -7.29
CA ARG A 66 -5.40 -40.47 -8.00
C ARG A 66 -4.87 -39.22 -8.70
N GLN A 67 -4.38 -39.39 -9.92
CA GLN A 67 -4.18 -38.28 -10.85
C GLN A 67 -4.52 -38.78 -12.27
N GLU A 68 -5.81 -38.84 -12.59
CA GLU A 68 -6.28 -38.89 -13.97
C GLU A 68 -5.94 -37.55 -14.64
N GLN A 69 -5.11 -37.62 -15.68
CA GLN A 69 -4.71 -36.49 -16.50
C GLN A 69 -5.84 -36.11 -17.45
N GLN A 70 -6.45 -34.94 -17.27
CA GLN A 70 -7.28 -34.32 -18.32
C GLN A 70 -6.36 -33.61 -19.31
N THR A 71 -6.12 -34.23 -20.45
CA THR A 71 -5.29 -33.70 -21.54
C THR A 71 -6.08 -32.69 -22.37
N ILE A 72 -5.81 -31.40 -22.15
CA ILE A 72 -6.35 -30.31 -22.96
C ILE A 72 -5.60 -30.25 -24.29
N THR A 73 -6.30 -30.40 -25.42
CA THR A 73 -5.69 -30.38 -26.77
C THR A 73 -6.09 -29.11 -27.53
N VAL A 74 -5.11 -28.39 -28.07
CA VAL A 74 -5.33 -27.17 -28.85
C VAL A 74 -5.45 -27.52 -30.32
N LEU A 75 -6.61 -27.23 -30.93
CA LEU A 75 -6.92 -27.62 -32.30
C LEU A 75 -6.45 -26.60 -33.35
N GLY A 76 -6.34 -25.32 -32.99
CA GLY A 76 -5.92 -24.27 -33.92
C GLY A 76 -5.87 -22.89 -33.29
N ARG A 77 -5.11 -21.98 -33.92
CA ARG A 77 -4.99 -20.57 -33.53
C ARG A 77 -5.10 -19.68 -34.76
N GLN A 78 -5.94 -18.65 -34.72
CA GLN A 78 -6.12 -17.67 -35.80
C GLN A 78 -5.88 -16.25 -35.26
N GLY A 79 -4.97 -15.51 -35.88
CA GLY A 79 -4.75 -14.10 -35.56
C GLY A 79 -5.87 -13.23 -36.14
N LEU A 80 -6.52 -12.44 -35.29
CA LEU A 80 -7.51 -11.43 -35.70
C LEU A 80 -6.89 -10.01 -35.81
N GLY A 81 -5.63 -9.85 -35.42
CA GLY A 81 -4.86 -8.61 -35.50
C GLY A 81 -3.51 -8.75 -34.79
N ALA A 82 -2.73 -7.67 -34.72
CA ALA A 82 -1.39 -7.69 -34.11
C ALA A 82 -1.37 -8.12 -32.62
N LYS A 83 -2.52 -8.03 -31.93
CA LYS A 83 -2.64 -8.23 -30.47
C LYS A 83 -3.87 -9.05 -30.04
N ALA A 84 -4.56 -9.70 -30.99
CA ALA A 84 -5.74 -10.50 -30.71
C ALA A 84 -5.68 -11.83 -31.47
N GLN A 85 -5.89 -12.95 -30.77
CA GLN A 85 -5.88 -14.29 -31.33
C GLN A 85 -7.09 -15.08 -30.86
N LEU A 86 -7.74 -15.82 -31.76
CA LEU A 86 -8.73 -16.85 -31.40
C LEU A 86 -8.03 -18.21 -31.30
N VAL A 87 -8.30 -18.94 -30.23
CA VAL A 87 -7.74 -20.28 -29.98
C VAL A 87 -8.88 -21.25 -29.72
N ILE A 88 -8.93 -22.37 -30.45
CA ILE A 88 -9.94 -23.40 -30.24
C ILE A 88 -9.32 -24.52 -29.40
N VAL A 89 -9.94 -24.81 -28.26
CA VAL A 89 -9.49 -25.81 -27.30
C VAL A 89 -10.54 -26.90 -27.19
N GLN A 90 -10.13 -28.16 -27.36
CA GLN A 90 -11.00 -29.32 -27.17
C GLN A 90 -10.73 -29.95 -25.81
N THR A 91 -11.81 -30.16 -25.07
CA THR A 91 -11.92 -30.99 -23.87
C THR A 91 -12.82 -32.19 -24.20
N ASP A 92 -12.83 -33.21 -23.35
CA ASP A 92 -13.59 -34.45 -23.60
C ASP A 92 -15.09 -34.19 -23.84
N ASP A 93 -15.64 -33.15 -23.20
CA ASP A 93 -17.08 -32.87 -23.20
C ASP A 93 -17.52 -31.71 -24.12
N ALA A 94 -16.58 -30.88 -24.62
CA ALA A 94 -16.91 -29.70 -25.43
C ALA A 94 -15.71 -29.08 -26.17
N ARG A 95 -16.00 -28.37 -27.26
CA ARG A 95 -15.04 -27.46 -27.93
C ARG A 95 -15.30 -26.02 -27.50
N TYR A 96 -14.28 -25.35 -27.00
CA TYR A 96 -14.33 -23.96 -26.56
C TYR A 96 -13.54 -23.07 -27.52
N VAL A 97 -14.15 -21.96 -27.93
CA VAL A 97 -13.47 -20.91 -28.70
C VAL A 97 -13.05 -19.81 -27.72
N LEU A 98 -11.75 -19.57 -27.59
CA LEU A 98 -11.16 -18.61 -26.66
C LEU A 98 -10.61 -17.40 -27.43
N GLY A 99 -11.00 -16.19 -27.04
CA GLY A 99 -10.39 -14.95 -27.48
C GLY A 99 -9.24 -14.58 -26.53
N VAL A 100 -8.03 -14.48 -27.06
CA VAL A 100 -6.81 -14.12 -26.33
C VAL A 100 -6.42 -12.70 -26.74
N THR A 101 -6.37 -11.81 -25.75
CA THR A 101 -5.90 -10.42 -25.89
C THR A 101 -4.78 -10.14 -24.89
N GLU A 102 -4.07 -9.01 -25.01
CA GLU A 102 -3.07 -8.59 -24.00
C GLU A 102 -3.65 -8.47 -22.58
N HIS A 103 -4.96 -8.28 -22.45
CA HIS A 103 -5.63 -8.09 -21.17
C HIS A 103 -6.29 -9.36 -20.62
N GLY A 104 -6.23 -10.49 -21.32
CA GLY A 104 -6.73 -11.77 -20.81
C GLY A 104 -7.33 -12.69 -21.87
N VAL A 105 -7.73 -13.88 -21.42
CA VAL A 105 -8.41 -14.91 -22.22
C VAL A 105 -9.89 -14.94 -21.87
N ASN A 106 -10.76 -14.76 -22.86
CA ASN A 106 -12.22 -14.82 -22.69
C ASN A 106 -12.80 -15.96 -23.52
N VAL A 107 -13.80 -16.68 -22.99
CA VAL A 107 -14.53 -17.70 -23.75
C VAL A 107 -15.52 -16.97 -24.66
N VAL A 108 -15.31 -17.08 -25.97
CA VAL A 108 -16.16 -16.43 -26.98
C VAL A 108 -17.37 -17.31 -27.28
N ASP A 109 -17.19 -18.62 -27.38
CA ASP A 109 -18.29 -19.56 -27.67
C ASP A 109 -18.00 -21.00 -27.19
N LYS A 110 -19.06 -21.79 -27.00
CA LYS A 110 -18.99 -23.22 -26.63
C LYS A 110 -19.78 -24.05 -27.65
N LEU A 111 -19.07 -24.79 -28.50
CA LEU A 111 -19.70 -25.68 -29.47
C LEU A 111 -19.89 -27.09 -28.87
N PRO A 112 -21.12 -27.66 -28.95
CA PRO A 112 -21.35 -29.06 -28.61
C PRO A 112 -20.68 -29.98 -29.63
N VAL A 113 -20.03 -31.05 -29.15
CA VAL A 113 -19.37 -32.04 -30.00
C VAL A 113 -20.44 -33.00 -30.53
N GLY A 114 -20.89 -32.81 -31.76
CA GLY A 114 -21.75 -33.78 -32.46
C GLY A 114 -20.93 -34.97 -32.99
N PRO A 115 -21.46 -36.20 -32.99
CA PRO A 115 -20.74 -37.38 -33.44
C PRO A 115 -20.84 -37.51 -34.97
N ALA A 116 -20.11 -36.68 -35.72
CA ALA A 116 -19.83 -36.90 -37.14
C ALA A 116 -18.91 -35.80 -37.71
N ALA A 117 -17.60 -36.03 -37.67
CA ALA A 117 -16.67 -35.56 -38.69
C ALA A 117 -15.33 -36.27 -38.43
N ALA A 118 -15.21 -37.46 -39.02
CA ALA A 118 -13.94 -38.16 -39.12
C ALA A 118 -13.09 -37.45 -40.17
N ASP A 119 -12.20 -36.54 -39.73
CA ASP A 119 -10.80 -36.42 -40.16
C ASP A 119 -10.12 -35.23 -39.47
N PRO A 120 -9.06 -35.41 -38.67
CA PRO A 120 -8.34 -34.31 -38.01
C PRO A 120 -7.48 -33.47 -38.97
N ALA A 121 -7.45 -33.80 -40.28
CA ALA A 121 -6.65 -33.12 -41.30
C ALA A 121 -7.47 -32.27 -42.31
N ALA A 122 -8.78 -32.11 -42.10
CA ALA A 122 -9.62 -31.37 -43.03
C ALA A 122 -9.33 -29.84 -43.00
N PRO A 123 -9.14 -29.18 -44.16
CA PRO A 123 -8.95 -27.72 -44.23
C PRO A 123 -10.13 -26.95 -43.63
N PHE A 124 -9.84 -25.79 -43.04
CA PHE A 124 -10.80 -24.97 -42.30
C PHE A 124 -12.05 -24.59 -43.13
N ASP A 125 -11.91 -24.40 -44.44
CA ASP A 125 -13.00 -24.01 -45.34
C ASP A 125 -14.08 -25.10 -45.51
N SER A 126 -13.73 -26.39 -45.42
CA SER A 126 -14.73 -27.47 -45.52
C SER A 126 -15.63 -27.55 -44.29
N ILE A 127 -15.13 -27.13 -43.12
CA ILE A 127 -15.89 -27.12 -41.86
C ILE A 127 -16.86 -25.94 -41.84
N LEU A 128 -16.43 -24.78 -42.36
CA LEU A 128 -17.30 -23.60 -42.53
C LEU A 128 -18.41 -23.85 -43.56
N THR A 129 -18.12 -24.56 -44.65
CA THR A 129 -19.11 -24.90 -45.68
C THR A 129 -20.16 -25.89 -45.15
N ALA A 130 -19.73 -26.88 -44.35
CA ALA A 130 -20.65 -27.80 -43.66
C ALA A 130 -21.55 -27.11 -42.63
N ALA A 131 -21.11 -25.98 -42.05
CA ALA A 131 -21.92 -25.16 -41.16
C ALA A 131 -22.91 -24.24 -41.90
N GLN A 132 -22.73 -24.01 -43.21
CA GLN A 132 -23.55 -23.12 -44.02
C GLN A 132 -24.50 -23.85 -44.99
N GLY A 133 -24.35 -25.16 -45.20
CA GLY A 133 -25.16 -25.94 -46.14
C GLY A 133 -26.23 -26.82 -45.48
N THR A 134 -27.43 -26.27 -45.27
CA THR A 134 -28.67 -27.06 -45.27
C THR A 134 -29.76 -26.29 -46.02
N ASP A 135 -29.74 -26.39 -47.34
CA ASP A 135 -30.93 -26.22 -48.16
C ASP A 135 -31.67 -27.57 -48.20
N ALA A 136 -32.82 -27.65 -47.52
CA ALA A 136 -33.78 -28.73 -47.69
C ALA A 136 -35.19 -28.15 -47.83
N GLU A 137 -35.76 -28.40 -49.01
CA GLU A 137 -37.08 -28.10 -49.56
C GLU A 137 -38.28 -28.47 -48.62
N PRO A 138 -39.47 -27.85 -48.77
CA PRO A 138 -40.49 -27.84 -47.73
C PRO A 138 -41.32 -29.13 -47.66
N ALA A 139 -41.55 -29.60 -46.43
CA ALA A 139 -42.37 -30.78 -46.14
C ALA A 139 -43.88 -30.54 -46.45
N PRO A 140 -44.61 -31.60 -46.87
CA PRO A 140 -45.99 -31.50 -47.33
C PRO A 140 -46.99 -31.29 -46.19
N ARG A 141 -48.06 -30.55 -46.51
CA ARG A 141 -49.25 -30.39 -45.66
C ARG A 141 -50.00 -31.71 -45.58
N THR A 142 -50.16 -32.25 -44.36
CA THR A 142 -51.30 -33.12 -44.05
C THR A 142 -52.06 -32.54 -42.86
N SER A 143 -53.28 -32.16 -43.19
CA SER A 143 -54.43 -31.92 -42.34
C SER A 143 -54.64 -33.05 -41.32
N ASP A 144 -55.25 -32.68 -40.19
CA ASP A 144 -55.93 -33.52 -39.18
C ASP A 144 -55.20 -33.73 -37.85
N ALA A 145 -55.42 -32.79 -36.93
CA ALA A 145 -55.74 -33.09 -35.53
C ALA A 145 -56.30 -31.84 -34.83
N ALA A 146 -57.48 -31.99 -34.22
CA ALA A 146 -58.28 -30.97 -33.55
C ALA A 146 -57.58 -30.30 -32.34
N PRO A 147 -58.03 -29.09 -31.92
CA PRO A 147 -57.31 -28.26 -30.94
C PRO A 147 -57.56 -28.71 -29.50
N ALA A 148 -56.48 -28.95 -28.75
CA ALA A 148 -56.53 -29.07 -27.28
C ALA A 148 -56.42 -27.67 -26.62
N PRO A 149 -57.15 -27.40 -25.53
CA PRO A 149 -57.41 -26.05 -25.06
C PRO A 149 -56.23 -25.42 -24.31
N ALA A 150 -56.08 -24.11 -24.49
CA ALA A 150 -55.14 -23.25 -23.78
C ALA A 150 -55.39 -23.30 -22.27
N LEU A 151 -54.50 -23.96 -21.53
CA LEU A 151 -54.48 -23.91 -20.08
C LEU A 151 -53.91 -22.55 -19.64
N ARG A 152 -54.81 -21.65 -19.20
CA ARG A 152 -54.45 -20.44 -18.45
C ARG A 152 -53.72 -20.86 -17.17
N ALA A 153 -52.41 -20.67 -17.12
CA ALA A 153 -51.65 -20.79 -15.88
C ALA A 153 -52.02 -19.61 -14.96
N ASP A 154 -52.70 -19.90 -13.85
CA ASP A 154 -53.03 -18.95 -12.80
C ASP A 154 -51.76 -18.61 -11.99
N PRO A 155 -51.21 -17.39 -12.07
CA PRO A 155 -49.97 -17.02 -11.37
C PRO A 155 -50.13 -17.02 -9.84
N ALA A 156 -51.36 -17.11 -9.31
CA ALA A 156 -51.61 -17.20 -7.87
C ALA A 156 -51.43 -18.62 -7.29
N ALA A 157 -51.31 -19.66 -8.12
CA ALA A 157 -51.06 -21.04 -7.67
C ALA A 157 -49.57 -21.34 -7.44
N ALA A 158 -48.68 -20.76 -8.27
CA ALA A 158 -47.23 -20.91 -8.14
C ALA A 158 -46.67 -20.25 -6.85
N LEU A 159 -47.26 -19.13 -6.41
CA LEU A 159 -46.90 -18.45 -5.16
C LEU A 159 -47.38 -19.18 -3.89
N ARG A 160 -48.40 -20.05 -3.99
CA ARG A 160 -48.86 -20.89 -2.86
C ARG A 160 -47.99 -22.12 -2.65
N ALA A 161 -47.39 -22.66 -3.71
CA ALA A 161 -46.44 -23.77 -3.63
C ALA A 161 -45.12 -23.34 -2.96
N HIS A 162 -44.64 -22.11 -3.21
CA HIS A 162 -43.43 -21.59 -2.57
C HIS A 162 -43.60 -21.22 -1.08
N ARG A 163 -44.83 -20.91 -0.63
CA ARG A 163 -45.12 -20.63 0.79
C ARG A 163 -45.30 -21.87 1.67
N ARG A 164 -45.45 -23.07 1.10
CA ARG A 164 -45.59 -24.32 1.88
C ARG A 164 -44.25 -25.04 2.12
N THR A 165 -43.23 -24.81 1.31
CA THR A 165 -41.86 -25.34 1.53
C THR A 165 -40.99 -24.47 2.44
N ALA A 166 -41.41 -23.23 2.73
CA ALA A 166 -40.73 -22.33 3.68
C ALA A 166 -41.16 -22.52 5.16
N ARG A 167 -42.00 -23.52 5.48
CA ARG A 167 -42.51 -23.79 6.84
C ARG A 167 -41.96 -25.07 7.50
N ALA A 168 -40.87 -25.62 6.98
CA ALA A 168 -40.24 -26.84 7.51
C ALA A 168 -38.78 -26.67 7.98
N THR A 169 -38.30 -25.44 8.19
CA THR A 169 -37.01 -25.16 8.84
C THR A 169 -37.13 -23.94 9.74
N ALA A 170 -37.89 -24.08 10.84
CA ALA A 170 -37.90 -23.09 11.92
C ALA A 170 -36.70 -23.34 12.85
N PHE A 171 -35.74 -22.42 12.84
CA PHE A 171 -34.66 -22.31 13.81
C PHE A 171 -35.22 -21.86 15.17
N PRO A 172 -34.81 -22.45 16.31
CA PRO A 172 -35.23 -21.96 17.63
C PRO A 172 -34.58 -20.60 17.96
N PRO A 173 -35.21 -19.75 18.79
CA PRO A 173 -34.66 -18.43 19.14
C PRO A 173 -33.40 -18.55 20.02
N PRO A 174 -32.48 -17.56 19.97
CA PRO A 174 -31.27 -17.59 20.79
C PRO A 174 -31.60 -17.44 22.27
N ALA A 175 -31.02 -18.36 23.06
CA ALA A 175 -31.07 -18.33 24.52
C ALA A 175 -30.43 -17.06 25.08
N ALA A 176 -31.04 -16.55 26.15
CA ALA A 176 -30.59 -15.39 26.89
C ALA A 176 -29.18 -15.56 27.48
N ASN A 177 -28.43 -14.45 27.54
CA ASN A 177 -27.10 -14.31 28.13
C ASN A 177 -26.99 -14.95 29.53
N PRO A 178 -26.06 -15.89 29.78
CA PRO A 178 -25.87 -16.48 31.11
C PRO A 178 -24.98 -15.65 32.07
N PHE A 179 -24.69 -14.38 31.79
CA PHE A 179 -23.82 -13.53 32.62
C PHE A 179 -24.48 -12.26 33.18
N ALA A 180 -25.82 -12.18 33.17
CA ALA A 180 -26.57 -11.00 33.64
C ALA A 180 -27.08 -11.09 35.10
N SER A 181 -26.46 -11.92 35.96
CA SER A 181 -26.90 -12.09 37.34
C SER A 181 -25.75 -12.33 38.31
N LEU A 182 -24.85 -11.36 38.42
CA LEU A 182 -23.90 -11.23 39.54
C LEU A 182 -23.90 -9.80 40.09
N THR A 183 -25.09 -9.30 40.39
CA THR A 183 -25.29 -8.19 41.32
C THR A 183 -26.43 -8.61 42.22
N THR A 184 -26.07 -9.03 43.44
CA THR A 184 -26.81 -9.00 44.71
C THR A 184 -26.54 -10.29 45.49
N LEU A 185 -25.42 -10.31 46.21
CA LEU A 185 -25.25 -11.06 47.46
C LEU A 185 -24.04 -10.46 48.18
N GLY A 186 -24.32 -9.36 48.87
CA GLY A 186 -23.49 -8.93 49.99
C GLY A 186 -23.70 -9.90 51.14
N GLY A 187 -22.60 -10.31 51.77
CA GLY A 187 -22.62 -11.09 52.99
C GLY A 187 -21.48 -12.10 53.05
N LEU A 188 -20.59 -11.91 54.02
CA LEU A 188 -19.52 -12.81 54.49
C LEU A 188 -18.17 -12.79 53.72
N TRP A 189 -17.29 -11.88 54.13
CA TRP A 189 -15.90 -12.20 54.52
C TRP A 189 -15.40 -11.11 55.52
N PRO A 190 -14.49 -11.40 56.47
CA PRO A 190 -14.46 -10.77 57.78
C PRO A 190 -13.58 -9.51 57.88
N ARG A 191 -13.84 -8.80 58.99
CA ARG A 191 -13.22 -7.57 59.46
C ARG A 191 -11.77 -7.78 59.96
N GLY A 192 -10.96 -6.74 59.77
CA GLY A 192 -9.73 -6.44 60.53
C GLY A 192 -8.46 -6.60 59.67
N ILE A 193 -7.47 -5.72 59.68
CA ILE A 193 -7.01 -4.68 60.61
C ILE A 193 -6.15 -3.68 59.80
N GLY A 194 -6.19 -2.38 60.14
CA GLY A 194 -5.06 -1.47 59.93
C GLY A 194 -5.22 -0.35 58.89
N SER A 195 -5.70 0.81 59.34
CA SER A 195 -5.27 2.11 58.80
C SER A 195 -4.51 2.83 59.93
N PRO A 196 -3.54 3.73 59.66
CA PRO A 196 -3.94 5.11 59.38
C PRO A 196 -2.95 5.95 58.54
N ARG A 197 -3.47 6.89 57.73
CA ARG A 197 -3.37 8.35 57.93
C ARG A 197 -3.55 9.12 56.61
N ARG A 198 -4.44 10.11 56.70
CA ARG A 198 -4.73 11.15 55.71
C ARG A 198 -3.51 12.01 55.43
N ALA A 199 -3.33 12.38 54.16
CA ALA A 199 -2.79 13.67 53.76
C ALA A 199 -3.50 14.16 52.48
N THR A 200 -4.39 15.13 52.68
CA THR A 200 -4.73 16.28 51.81
C THR A 200 -4.51 16.19 50.30
N ARG A 201 -5.62 16.27 49.55
CA ARG A 201 -5.68 16.77 48.16
C ARG A 201 -5.19 18.23 48.10
N PRO A 202 -4.70 18.68 46.93
CA PRO A 202 -5.54 19.65 46.21
C PRO A 202 -5.59 19.51 44.68
N ALA A 203 -6.70 20.06 44.17
CA ALA A 203 -6.91 20.76 42.90
C ALA A 203 -6.78 20.00 41.56
N SER A 204 -7.96 19.61 41.06
CA SER A 204 -8.23 19.34 39.64
C SER A 204 -8.01 20.57 38.76
N ARG A 205 -7.08 20.48 37.81
CA ARG A 205 -6.97 21.41 36.67
C ARG A 205 -6.76 20.58 35.41
N GLY A 206 -7.65 20.72 34.43
CA GLY A 206 -7.41 20.16 33.09
C GLY A 206 -8.55 19.45 32.36
N ARG A 207 -9.83 19.59 32.74
CA ARG A 207 -10.98 19.13 31.92
C ARG A 207 -11.15 19.83 30.55
N ARG A 208 -10.16 20.62 30.10
CA ARG A 208 -10.23 21.35 28.81
C ARG A 208 -9.68 20.55 27.63
N THR A 209 -8.77 19.60 27.81
CA THR A 209 -8.19 18.81 26.71
C THR A 209 -9.15 17.78 26.12
N GLY A 210 -10.01 17.16 26.94
CA GLY A 210 -11.01 16.20 26.46
C GLY A 210 -12.15 16.84 25.64
N ARG A 211 -12.44 18.12 25.86
CA ARG A 211 -13.52 18.83 25.14
C ARG A 211 -13.13 19.20 23.71
N TRP A 212 -11.85 19.49 23.46
CA TRP A 212 -11.34 19.75 22.10
C TRP A 212 -11.25 18.48 21.26
N MET A 213 -10.87 17.34 21.86
CA MET A 213 -10.89 16.05 21.15
C MET A 213 -12.30 15.61 20.75
N LEU A 214 -13.30 15.87 21.60
CA LEU A 214 -14.71 15.57 21.28
C LEU A 214 -15.28 16.51 20.21
N LEU A 215 -14.83 17.78 20.16
CA LEU A 215 -15.23 18.71 19.11
C LEU A 215 -14.60 18.35 17.75
N ILE A 216 -13.34 17.93 17.72
CA ILE A 216 -12.67 17.49 16.48
C ILE A 216 -13.30 16.17 15.97
N ALA A 217 -13.57 15.22 16.87
CA ALA A 217 -14.28 13.99 16.51
C ALA A 217 -15.71 14.28 16.00
N GLY A 218 -16.40 15.25 16.62
CA GLY A 218 -17.72 15.70 16.16
C GLY A 218 -17.70 16.31 14.76
N VAL A 219 -16.71 17.15 14.44
CA VAL A 219 -16.58 17.78 13.11
C VAL A 219 -16.25 16.75 12.02
N ILE A 220 -15.45 15.72 12.34
CA ILE A 220 -15.13 14.64 11.40
C ILE A 220 -16.36 13.77 11.11
N VAL A 221 -17.15 13.44 12.14
CA VAL A 221 -18.39 12.67 11.97
C VAL A 221 -19.45 13.47 11.22
N VAL A 222 -19.60 14.77 11.50
CA VAL A 222 -20.54 15.64 10.78
C VAL A 222 -20.11 15.84 9.32
N SER A 223 -18.81 15.97 9.03
CA SER A 223 -18.32 16.08 7.65
C SER A 223 -18.47 14.77 6.87
N GLY A 224 -18.29 13.61 7.53
CA GLY A 224 -18.54 12.30 6.92
C GLY A 224 -20.02 12.06 6.61
N VAL A 225 -20.92 12.47 7.49
CA VAL A 225 -22.37 12.36 7.27
C VAL A 225 -22.86 13.36 6.21
N LEU A 226 -22.30 14.57 6.15
CA LEU A 226 -22.61 15.55 5.11
C LEU A 226 -22.09 15.12 3.72
N ALA A 227 -20.99 14.38 3.64
CA ALA A 227 -20.52 13.79 2.39
C ALA A 227 -21.39 12.60 1.92
N MET A 228 -22.02 11.87 2.85
CA MET A 228 -22.92 10.76 2.50
C MET A 228 -24.35 11.19 2.14
N THR A 229 -24.78 12.41 2.44
CA THR A 229 -26.13 12.90 2.10
C THR A 229 -26.23 13.62 0.75
N ILE A 230 -25.11 13.87 0.05
CA ILE A 230 -25.08 14.54 -1.26
C ILE A 230 -24.85 13.55 -2.42
N GLY A 231 -24.59 12.27 -2.13
CA GLY A 231 -24.46 11.23 -3.14
C GLY A 231 -25.82 10.69 -3.59
N THR A 232 -26.52 11.38 -4.48
CA THR A 232 -27.64 10.75 -5.21
C THR A 232 -27.08 9.73 -6.21
N PRO A 233 -27.61 8.50 -6.28
CA PRO A 233 -27.23 7.55 -7.32
C PRO A 233 -27.81 8.04 -8.64
N ALA A 234 -26.98 8.66 -9.47
CA ALA A 234 -27.32 8.99 -10.84
C ALA A 234 -27.48 7.69 -11.65
N HIS A 235 -28.68 7.11 -11.61
CA HIS A 235 -29.12 6.19 -12.65
C HIS A 235 -29.34 7.01 -13.91
N ALA A 236 -28.55 6.73 -14.96
CA ALA A 236 -28.77 7.28 -16.28
C ALA A 236 -30.11 6.77 -16.81
N ALA A 237 -31.17 7.57 -16.67
CA ALA A 237 -32.38 7.39 -17.43
C ALA A 237 -32.09 7.79 -18.88
N THR A 238 -32.48 6.94 -19.83
CA THR A 238 -32.43 7.25 -21.25
C THR A 238 -33.39 8.41 -21.54
N ILE A 239 -32.84 9.61 -21.68
CA ILE A 239 -33.58 10.81 -22.11
C ILE A 239 -33.71 10.75 -23.64
N GLY A 240 -34.93 10.89 -24.16
CA GLY A 240 -35.18 10.99 -25.60
C GLY A 240 -34.49 12.22 -26.22
N PRO A 241 -34.30 12.26 -27.55
CA PRO A 241 -33.55 13.33 -28.20
C PRO A 241 -34.22 14.69 -27.98
N THR A 242 -33.54 15.56 -27.23
CA THR A 242 -33.91 16.97 -27.09
C THR A 242 -33.42 17.76 -28.31
N PRO A 243 -34.22 18.71 -28.84
CA PRO A 243 -33.83 19.52 -29.99
C PRO A 243 -32.56 20.36 -29.69
N PRO A 244 -31.74 20.65 -30.72
CA PRO A 244 -30.47 21.35 -30.53
C PRO A 244 -30.71 22.74 -29.94
N THR A 245 -30.19 22.95 -28.73
CA THR A 245 -30.13 24.28 -28.11
C THR A 245 -28.97 25.04 -28.76
N PRO A 246 -29.17 26.28 -29.27
CA PRO A 246 -28.08 27.07 -29.84
C PRO A 246 -26.98 27.31 -28.79
N PRO A 247 -25.70 27.37 -29.21
CA PRO A 247 -24.59 27.46 -28.27
C PRO A 247 -24.75 28.69 -27.37
N ALA A 248 -24.93 28.44 -26.07
CA ALA A 248 -24.79 29.48 -25.06
C ALA A 248 -23.33 29.96 -25.09
N VAL A 249 -23.15 31.25 -25.36
CA VAL A 249 -21.86 31.92 -25.23
C VAL A 249 -21.43 31.78 -23.78
N ALA A 250 -20.49 30.87 -23.51
CA ALA A 250 -19.81 30.82 -22.23
C ALA A 250 -19.19 32.20 -21.97
N PRO A 251 -19.29 32.78 -20.75
CA PRO A 251 -18.57 34.00 -20.44
C PRO A 251 -17.08 33.71 -20.66
N GLY A 252 -16.53 34.29 -21.73
CA GLY A 252 -15.12 34.14 -22.06
C GLY A 252 -14.30 34.71 -20.90
N ILE A 253 -13.49 33.87 -20.27
CA ILE A 253 -12.48 34.33 -19.33
C ILE A 253 -11.50 35.18 -20.13
N THR A 254 -11.69 36.50 -20.10
CA THR A 254 -10.81 37.47 -20.73
C THR A 254 -9.61 37.61 -19.79
N ILE A 255 -8.51 36.93 -20.13
CA ILE A 255 -7.24 37.07 -19.39
C ILE A 255 -6.57 38.34 -19.91
N ASP A 256 -6.91 39.48 -19.30
CA ASP A 256 -6.09 40.68 -19.46
C ASP A 256 -4.76 40.44 -18.72
N ILE A 257 -3.67 40.42 -19.48
CA ILE A 257 -2.34 40.06 -18.98
C ILE A 257 -1.67 41.23 -18.23
N ASN A 258 -2.18 42.45 -18.42
CA ASN A 258 -1.67 43.65 -17.77
C ASN A 258 -2.79 44.28 -16.93
N GLY A 259 -2.63 44.30 -15.61
CA GLY A 259 -3.49 45.10 -14.74
C GLY A 259 -3.30 46.60 -14.98
N ILE A 260 -4.32 47.39 -14.65
CA ILE A 260 -4.21 48.83 -14.44
C ILE A 260 -3.07 49.03 -13.41
N ASP A 261 -2.00 49.72 -13.80
CA ASP A 261 -0.74 49.96 -13.04
C ASP A 261 0.40 48.94 -13.19
N GLY A 262 0.39 48.05 -14.19
CA GLY A 262 1.53 47.16 -14.46
C GLY A 262 1.75 46.06 -13.41
N SER A 263 0.80 45.92 -12.47
CA SER A 263 0.69 44.79 -11.56
C SER A 263 0.12 43.58 -12.30
N PRO A 264 0.59 42.35 -12.03
CA PRO A 264 -0.01 41.13 -12.60
C PRO A 264 -1.51 41.11 -12.32
N SER A 265 -2.33 40.81 -13.34
CA SER A 265 -3.78 40.81 -13.16
C SER A 265 -4.18 39.82 -12.06
N ALA A 266 -5.15 40.20 -11.23
CA ALA A 266 -5.64 39.35 -10.13
C ALA A 266 -6.06 37.96 -10.61
N SER A 267 -6.55 37.86 -11.86
CA SER A 267 -6.85 36.62 -12.56
C SER A 267 -5.62 35.73 -12.78
N ILE A 268 -4.48 36.30 -13.21
CA ILE A 268 -3.21 35.57 -13.38
C ILE A 268 -2.67 35.09 -12.03
N LEU A 269 -2.69 35.96 -11.00
CA LEU A 269 -2.24 35.57 -9.66
C LEU A 269 -3.11 34.44 -9.08
N THR A 270 -4.42 34.48 -9.33
CA THR A 270 -5.35 33.42 -8.90
C THR A 270 -5.06 32.12 -9.65
N LEU A 271 -4.88 32.18 -10.97
CA LEU A 271 -4.54 31.01 -11.79
C LEU A 271 -3.21 30.37 -11.34
N LEU A 272 -2.19 31.20 -11.10
CA LEU A 272 -0.87 30.78 -10.62
C LEU A 272 -0.97 30.19 -9.20
N GLY A 273 -1.81 30.78 -8.34
CA GLY A 273 -2.08 30.27 -7.00
C GLY A 273 -2.70 28.87 -7.02
N ILE A 274 -3.70 28.64 -7.88
CA ILE A 274 -4.36 27.33 -8.02
C ILE A 274 -3.41 26.28 -8.59
N THR A 275 -2.59 26.64 -9.58
CA THR A 275 -1.58 25.71 -10.12
C THR A 275 -0.52 25.35 -9.09
N LEU A 276 -0.02 26.33 -8.32
CA LEU A 276 0.94 26.07 -7.25
C LEU A 276 0.31 25.20 -6.15
N LEU A 277 -0.95 25.44 -5.79
CA LEU A 277 -1.68 24.67 -4.78
C LEU A 277 -1.87 23.20 -5.19
N SER A 278 -2.01 22.93 -6.50
CA SER A 278 -2.09 21.55 -7.02
C SER A 278 -0.77 20.79 -6.90
N VAL A 279 0.37 21.46 -7.02
CA VAL A 279 1.70 20.82 -7.03
C VAL A 279 2.31 20.76 -5.61
N ALA A 280 1.91 21.69 -4.73
CA ALA A 280 2.42 21.80 -3.37
C ALA A 280 2.40 20.48 -2.56
N PRO A 281 1.34 19.65 -2.57
CA PRO A 281 1.33 18.41 -1.78
C PRO A 281 2.44 17.44 -2.19
N ALA A 282 2.70 17.31 -3.50
CA ALA A 282 3.76 16.43 -3.99
C ALA A 282 5.14 16.96 -3.62
N LEU A 283 5.37 18.27 -3.74
CA LEU A 283 6.63 18.90 -3.35
C LEU A 283 6.91 18.74 -1.85
N LEU A 284 5.91 18.95 -1.00
CA LEU A 284 6.04 18.78 0.45
C LEU A 284 6.43 17.34 0.82
N LEU A 285 5.84 16.34 0.14
CA LEU A 285 6.22 14.95 0.37
C LEU A 285 7.67 14.69 -0.08
N MET A 286 8.10 15.22 -1.22
CA MET A 286 9.46 15.03 -1.73
C MET A 286 10.54 15.73 -0.89
N MET A 287 10.18 16.83 -0.22
CA MET A 287 11.06 17.57 0.70
C MET A 287 11.05 17.00 2.14
N SER A 288 10.43 15.84 2.35
CA SER A 288 10.29 15.20 3.66
C SER A 288 10.87 13.79 3.66
N ALA A 289 10.76 13.12 4.81
CA ALA A 289 11.18 11.73 4.99
C ALA A 289 10.34 10.70 4.19
N PHE A 290 9.22 11.13 3.59
CA PHE A 290 8.26 10.27 2.90
C PHE A 290 8.89 9.42 1.81
N THR A 291 9.74 10.01 0.96
CA THR A 291 10.30 9.34 -0.23
C THR A 291 11.08 8.07 0.14
N LYS A 292 12.03 8.16 1.08
CA LYS A 292 12.82 7.00 1.52
C LYS A 292 11.96 5.93 2.17
N ILE A 293 11.03 6.32 3.05
CA ILE A 293 10.15 5.40 3.76
C ILE A 293 9.25 4.64 2.76
N PHE A 294 8.60 5.35 1.85
CA PHE A 294 7.70 4.74 0.86
C PHE A 294 8.44 3.74 -0.03
N VAL A 295 9.63 4.10 -0.53
CA VAL A 295 10.44 3.22 -1.38
C VAL A 295 10.89 1.96 -0.63
N VAL A 296 11.39 2.07 0.61
CA VAL A 296 11.80 0.91 1.41
C VAL A 296 10.63 -0.03 1.68
N LEU A 297 9.47 0.51 2.04
CA LEU A 297 8.26 -0.29 2.27
C LEU A 297 7.78 -0.99 0.99
N ALA A 298 7.82 -0.30 -0.15
CA ALA A 298 7.47 -0.87 -1.44
C ALA A 298 8.45 -1.98 -1.87
N MET A 299 9.76 -1.77 -1.67
CA MET A 299 10.79 -2.78 -1.93
C MET A 299 10.63 -4.00 -1.03
N THR A 300 10.29 -3.81 0.25
CA THR A 300 10.00 -4.91 1.19
C THR A 300 8.85 -5.79 0.68
N ARG A 301 7.74 -5.19 0.24
CA ARG A 301 6.61 -5.95 -0.33
C ARG A 301 7.05 -6.79 -1.53
N ASN A 302 7.87 -6.21 -2.41
CA ASN A 302 8.38 -6.92 -3.58
C ASN A 302 9.35 -8.04 -3.19
N ALA A 303 10.17 -7.85 -2.15
CA ALA A 303 11.11 -8.85 -1.64
C ALA A 303 10.40 -10.11 -1.11
N LEU A 304 9.27 -9.91 -0.45
CA LEU A 304 8.39 -11.00 0.01
C LEU A 304 7.65 -11.71 -1.13
N SER A 305 7.75 -11.20 -2.37
CA SER A 305 7.05 -11.70 -3.55
C SER A 305 5.52 -11.75 -3.38
N LEU A 306 4.97 -10.82 -2.58
CA LEU A 306 3.53 -10.79 -2.29
C LEU A 306 2.75 -10.19 -3.46
N PRO A 307 1.70 -10.86 -3.96
CA PRO A 307 0.82 -10.29 -4.95
C PRO A 307 -0.06 -9.22 -4.29
N THR A 308 0.24 -7.94 -4.53
CA THR A 308 -0.59 -6.76 -4.22
C THR A 308 -0.93 -6.48 -2.74
N ILE A 309 -0.55 -7.34 -1.81
CA ILE A 309 -0.74 -7.18 -0.37
C ILE A 309 0.61 -6.83 0.29
N PRO A 310 0.75 -5.73 1.03
CA PRO A 310 -0.23 -4.66 1.26
C PRO A 310 -0.47 -3.74 0.04
N PRO A 311 -1.66 -3.13 -0.09
CA PRO A 311 -1.96 -2.19 -1.17
C PRO A 311 -1.04 -0.97 -1.15
N ASN A 312 -0.77 -0.37 -2.32
CA ASN A 312 0.05 0.86 -2.42
C ASN A 312 -0.49 1.99 -1.54
N GLN A 313 -1.82 2.11 -1.41
CA GLN A 313 -2.47 3.10 -0.55
C GLN A 313 -2.15 2.91 0.93
N VAL A 314 -2.06 1.66 1.40
CA VAL A 314 -1.70 1.35 2.79
C VAL A 314 -0.23 1.68 3.04
N LEU A 315 0.65 1.33 2.09
CA LEU A 315 2.08 1.69 2.19
C LEU A 315 2.28 3.21 2.17
N ALA A 316 1.54 3.93 1.31
CA ALA A 316 1.58 5.39 1.25
C ALA A 316 1.06 6.01 2.56
N GLY A 317 -0.04 5.50 3.12
CA GLY A 317 -0.58 5.95 4.40
C GLY A 317 0.41 5.73 5.55
N LEU A 318 1.02 4.54 5.62
CA LEU A 318 2.05 4.24 6.63
C LEU A 318 3.26 5.16 6.46
N ALA A 319 3.75 5.36 5.23
CA ALA A 319 4.86 6.26 4.95
C ALA A 319 4.55 7.71 5.35
N LEU A 320 3.32 8.17 5.11
CA LEU A 320 2.87 9.52 5.50
C LEU A 320 2.89 9.69 7.02
N PHE A 321 2.31 8.75 7.78
CA PHE A 321 2.30 8.85 9.25
C PHE A 321 3.69 8.75 9.86
N LEU A 322 4.55 7.86 9.35
CA LEU A 322 5.94 7.78 9.80
C LEU A 322 6.74 9.05 9.44
N SER A 323 6.51 9.62 8.25
CA SER A 323 7.11 10.90 7.86
C SER A 323 6.69 12.02 8.80
N LEU A 324 5.38 12.15 9.09
CA LEU A 324 4.88 13.15 10.04
C LEU A 324 5.48 12.98 11.44
N PHE A 325 5.66 11.74 11.90
CA PHE A 325 6.32 11.44 13.16
C PHE A 325 7.79 11.88 13.18
N ILE A 326 8.55 11.59 12.12
CA ILE A 326 9.96 11.98 11.99
C ILE A 326 10.11 13.51 11.81
N MET A 327 9.20 14.13 11.06
CA MET A 327 9.23 15.56 10.74
C MET A 327 8.64 16.45 11.84
N TRP A 328 8.10 15.87 12.92
CA TRP A 328 7.47 16.61 14.00
C TRP A 328 8.31 17.80 14.55
N PRO A 329 9.62 17.67 14.83
CA PRO A 329 10.43 18.81 15.29
C PRO A 329 10.51 19.93 14.25
N VAL A 330 10.76 19.61 12.98
CA VAL A 330 10.83 20.59 11.88
C VAL A 330 9.51 21.34 11.71
N LEU A 331 8.39 20.61 11.74
CA LEU A 331 7.05 21.22 11.65
C LEU A 331 6.76 22.14 12.84
N THR A 332 7.26 21.78 14.03
CA THR A 332 7.11 22.58 15.24
C THR A 332 7.92 23.87 15.13
N ASP A 333 9.18 23.80 14.66
CA ASP A 333 10.03 24.96 14.45
C ASP A 333 9.45 25.91 13.40
N ILE A 334 8.99 25.38 12.27
CA ILE A 334 8.31 26.19 11.22
C ILE A 334 7.06 26.87 11.80
N ASN A 335 6.28 26.16 12.61
CA ASN A 335 5.10 26.75 13.22
C ASN A 335 5.45 27.92 14.15
N HIS A 336 6.47 27.77 14.99
CA HIS A 336 6.89 28.81 15.93
C HIS A 336 7.60 30.00 15.26
N LEU A 337 8.45 29.74 14.27
CA LEU A 337 9.28 30.76 13.63
C LEU A 337 8.56 31.53 12.52
N ALA A 338 7.65 30.88 11.78
CA ALA A 338 7.01 31.47 10.61
C ALA A 338 5.48 31.55 10.72
N VAL A 339 4.80 30.45 11.07
CA VAL A 339 3.33 30.40 11.00
C VAL A 339 2.66 31.27 12.06
N GLN A 340 3.04 31.13 13.32
CA GLN A 340 2.42 31.91 14.42
C GLN A 340 2.64 33.42 14.23
N PRO A 341 3.86 33.92 13.99
CA PRO A 341 4.07 35.36 13.78
C PRO A 341 3.34 35.90 12.55
N TYR A 342 3.26 35.12 11.45
CA TYR A 342 2.51 35.52 10.26
C TYR A 342 1.01 35.67 10.56
N VAL A 343 0.42 34.68 11.25
CA VAL A 343 -1.01 34.71 11.62
C VAL A 343 -1.32 35.82 12.62
N ASN A 344 -0.36 36.17 13.49
CA ASN A 344 -0.48 37.28 14.43
C ASN A 344 -0.28 38.66 13.79
N GLY A 345 0.16 38.72 12.52
CA GLY A 345 0.43 39.96 11.80
C GLY A 345 1.80 40.59 12.10
N ASP A 346 2.69 39.86 12.77
CA ASP A 346 4.03 40.31 13.15
C ASP A 346 5.03 40.27 11.99
N MET A 347 4.71 39.56 10.89
CA MET A 347 5.56 39.47 9.70
C MET A 347 4.76 39.34 8.40
N THR A 348 5.38 39.73 7.29
CA THR A 348 4.81 39.55 5.94
C THR A 348 4.95 38.11 5.46
N PHE A 349 4.10 37.71 4.49
CA PHE A 349 4.16 36.36 3.90
C PHE A 349 5.54 36.03 3.31
N ALA A 350 6.15 36.97 2.59
CA ALA A 350 7.47 36.76 1.99
C ALA A 350 8.54 36.49 3.05
N HIS A 351 8.52 37.22 4.16
CA HIS A 351 9.45 36.99 5.27
C HIS A 351 9.17 35.68 6.01
N ALA A 352 7.89 35.31 6.16
CA ALA A 352 7.50 34.03 6.76
C ALA A 352 8.03 32.82 5.95
N ILE A 353 8.03 32.90 4.62
CA ILE A 353 8.63 31.87 3.76
C ILE A 353 10.15 31.83 3.94
N ASP A 354 10.82 32.99 4.00
CA ASP A 354 12.27 33.08 4.12
C ASP A 354 12.80 32.55 5.46
N VAL A 355 12.10 32.82 6.56
CA VAL A 355 12.44 32.27 7.88
C VAL A 355 11.97 30.81 8.00
N GLY A 356 10.82 30.47 7.45
CA GLY A 356 10.22 29.14 7.53
C GLY A 356 10.97 28.06 6.75
N GLN A 357 11.71 28.41 5.71
CA GLN A 357 12.54 27.45 4.98
C GLN A 357 13.80 27.01 5.76
N GLY A 358 14.25 27.78 6.76
CA GLY A 358 15.48 27.51 7.52
C GLY A 358 15.51 26.13 8.17
N PRO A 359 14.56 25.79 9.08
CA PRO A 359 14.52 24.48 9.73
C PRO A 359 14.44 23.32 8.74
N LEU A 360 13.67 23.47 7.65
CA LEU A 360 13.54 22.45 6.62
C LEU A 360 14.85 22.24 5.86
N ARG A 361 15.55 23.34 5.55
CA ARG A 361 16.84 23.33 4.87
C ARG A 361 17.89 22.64 5.72
N ASP A 362 17.99 23.00 7.00
CA ASP A 362 18.95 22.41 7.92
C ASP A 362 18.70 20.90 8.09
N TRP A 363 17.43 20.52 8.21
CA TRP A 363 17.04 19.10 8.24
C TRP A 363 17.46 18.37 6.96
N MET A 364 17.15 18.89 5.77
CA MET A 364 17.55 18.25 4.51
C MET A 364 19.07 18.14 4.36
N LEU A 365 19.83 19.17 4.76
CA LEU A 365 21.30 19.14 4.71
C LEU A 365 21.89 18.01 5.55
N SER A 366 21.30 17.70 6.71
CA SER A 366 21.76 16.60 7.57
C SER A 366 21.60 15.21 6.93
N PHE A 367 20.69 15.06 5.96
CA PHE A 367 20.43 13.81 5.24
C PHE A 367 20.92 13.83 3.79
N THR A 368 21.50 14.94 3.32
CA THR A 368 22.02 15.05 1.96
C THR A 368 23.51 14.74 1.93
N ARG A 369 23.92 13.88 1.00
CA ARG A 369 25.33 13.49 0.86
C ARG A 369 26.10 14.61 0.14
N GLN A 370 27.32 14.88 0.61
CA GLN A 370 28.18 15.93 0.04
C GLN A 370 28.49 15.68 -1.44
N GLU A 371 28.61 14.42 -1.85
CA GLU A 371 28.83 14.05 -3.26
C GLU A 371 27.61 14.34 -4.15
N ASP A 372 26.40 14.16 -3.64
CA ASP A 372 25.16 14.43 -4.38
C ASP A 372 24.94 15.97 -4.48
N LEU A 373 25.34 16.75 -3.46
CA LEU A 373 25.44 18.22 -3.55
C LEU A 373 26.49 18.68 -4.56
N ALA A 374 27.69 18.12 -4.50
CA ALA A 374 28.78 18.45 -5.41
C ALA A 374 28.43 18.10 -6.87
N LEU A 375 27.65 17.04 -7.08
CA LEU A 375 27.10 16.70 -8.39
C LEU A 375 26.19 17.81 -8.91
N MET A 376 25.22 18.27 -8.10
CA MET A 376 24.33 19.36 -8.51
C MET A 376 25.09 20.67 -8.78
N ALA A 377 26.09 21.01 -7.97
CA ALA A 377 26.93 22.19 -8.19
C ALA A 377 27.68 22.12 -9.54
N ARG A 378 28.29 20.97 -9.85
CA ARG A 378 28.99 20.74 -11.13
C ARG A 378 28.04 20.83 -12.32
N VAL A 379 26.84 20.24 -12.22
CA VAL A 379 25.82 20.31 -13.27
C VAL A 379 25.35 21.74 -13.50
N ALA A 380 25.24 22.54 -12.43
CA ALA A 380 24.90 23.96 -12.51
C ALA A 380 26.05 24.86 -12.98
N GLY A 381 27.24 24.31 -13.26
CA GLY A 381 28.43 25.10 -13.60
C GLY A 381 28.96 25.97 -12.46
N GLN A 382 28.59 25.66 -11.21
CA GLN A 382 28.97 26.39 -10.02
C GLN A 382 30.16 25.70 -9.32
N ALA A 383 30.94 26.49 -8.58
CA ALA A 383 31.95 25.94 -7.69
C ALA A 383 31.28 25.11 -6.57
N ASN A 384 31.98 24.10 -6.06
CA ASN A 384 31.46 23.31 -4.95
C ASN A 384 31.26 24.22 -3.71
N PRO A 385 30.08 24.20 -3.05
CA PRO A 385 29.83 25.00 -1.87
C PRO A 385 30.87 24.71 -0.77
N ALA A 386 31.50 25.75 -0.24
CA ALA A 386 32.47 25.62 0.85
C ALA A 386 31.80 25.34 2.20
N ASP A 387 30.55 25.76 2.35
CA ASP A 387 29.77 25.65 3.58
C ASP A 387 28.32 25.22 3.30
N PRO A 388 27.72 24.32 4.12
CA PRO A 388 26.32 23.91 3.98
C PRO A 388 25.31 25.07 3.98
N ALA A 389 25.60 26.16 4.71
CA ALA A 389 24.71 27.33 4.77
C ALA A 389 24.77 28.20 3.50
N SER A 390 25.68 27.93 2.56
CA SER A 390 25.74 28.62 1.26
C SER A 390 24.95 27.93 0.14
N VAL A 391 24.45 26.71 0.37
CA VAL A 391 23.75 25.90 -0.66
C VAL A 391 22.34 26.45 -0.99
N PRO A 392 22.07 26.88 -2.23
CA PRO A 392 20.72 27.33 -2.61
C PRO A 392 19.68 26.22 -2.53
N MET A 393 18.45 26.55 -2.13
CA MET A 393 17.36 25.60 -1.96
C MET A 393 17.04 24.80 -3.24
N GLN A 394 17.15 25.45 -4.40
CA GLN A 394 16.92 24.85 -5.72
C GLN A 394 17.96 23.76 -6.06
N MET A 395 19.16 23.85 -5.48
CA MET A 395 20.21 22.84 -5.60
C MET A 395 20.04 21.73 -4.55
N LEU A 396 19.65 22.11 -3.33
CA LEU A 396 19.49 21.19 -2.21
C LEU A 396 18.37 20.17 -2.43
N ILE A 397 17.19 20.61 -2.88
CA ILE A 397 16.02 19.73 -3.06
C ILE A 397 16.35 18.52 -3.96
N PRO A 398 16.85 18.68 -5.21
CA PRO A 398 17.19 17.53 -6.05
C PRO A 398 18.35 16.69 -5.51
N ALA A 399 19.35 17.30 -4.85
CA ALA A 399 20.44 16.55 -4.21
C ALA A 399 19.93 15.68 -3.05
N PHE A 400 19.04 16.23 -2.23
CA PHE A 400 18.38 15.53 -1.12
C PHE A 400 17.56 14.35 -1.65
N MET A 401 16.73 14.56 -2.68
CA MET A 401 15.94 13.49 -3.28
C MET A 401 16.80 12.33 -3.79
N ILE A 402 17.93 12.62 -4.45
CA ILE A 402 18.86 11.58 -4.92
C ILE A 402 19.51 10.85 -3.74
N SER A 403 19.92 11.59 -2.70
CA SER A 403 20.52 11.03 -1.48
C SER A 403 19.56 10.06 -0.79
N GLU A 404 18.29 10.47 -0.63
CA GLU A 404 17.24 9.69 0.00
C GLU A 404 16.84 8.46 -0.82
N LEU A 405 16.73 8.59 -2.14
CA LEU A 405 16.48 7.46 -3.03
C LEU A 405 17.61 6.43 -2.96
N ARG A 406 18.88 6.89 -2.99
CA ARG A 406 20.05 6.02 -2.85
C ARG A 406 20.02 5.27 -1.52
N ALA A 407 19.79 5.98 -0.42
CA ALA A 407 19.66 5.37 0.91
C ALA A 407 18.53 4.35 0.96
N ALA A 408 17.37 4.67 0.36
CA ALA A 408 16.23 3.76 0.27
C ALA A 408 16.56 2.47 -0.49
N PHE A 409 17.27 2.58 -1.62
CA PHE A 409 17.69 1.41 -2.39
C PHE A 409 18.72 0.56 -1.65
N VAL A 410 19.66 1.17 -0.91
CA VAL A 410 20.63 0.43 -0.09
C VAL A 410 19.90 -0.35 1.01
N ILE A 411 19.01 0.30 1.76
CA ILE A 411 18.21 -0.35 2.81
C ILE A 411 17.33 -1.45 2.21
N GLY A 412 16.65 -1.15 1.10
CA GLY A 412 15.80 -2.10 0.39
C GLY A 412 16.57 -3.32 -0.13
N LEU A 413 17.81 -3.13 -0.62
CA LEU A 413 18.68 -4.22 -1.04
C LEU A 413 19.05 -5.12 0.15
N VAL A 414 19.43 -4.54 1.29
CA VAL A 414 19.76 -5.29 2.51
C VAL A 414 18.56 -6.12 2.97
N ILE A 415 17.34 -5.57 2.91
CA ILE A 415 16.10 -6.30 3.20
C ILE A 415 15.86 -7.44 2.19
N PHE A 416 16.27 -7.26 0.93
CA PHE A 416 16.08 -8.23 -0.15
C PHE A 416 16.93 -9.51 0.01
N VAL A 417 18.15 -9.37 0.52
CA VAL A 417 19.15 -10.46 0.64
C VAL A 417 18.61 -11.73 1.30
N PRO A 418 18.03 -11.70 2.52
CA PRO A 418 17.55 -12.92 3.18
C PRO A 418 16.46 -13.64 2.38
N PHE A 419 15.55 -12.90 1.72
CA PHE A 419 14.48 -13.51 0.93
C PHE A 419 14.98 -14.10 -0.39
N LEU A 420 15.99 -13.47 -1.01
CA LEU A 420 16.66 -13.99 -2.19
C LEU A 420 17.32 -15.34 -1.88
N VAL A 421 18.00 -15.46 -0.72
CA VAL A 421 18.61 -16.72 -0.29
C VAL A 421 17.56 -17.84 -0.19
N ILE A 422 16.37 -17.54 0.35
CA ILE A 422 15.26 -18.52 0.42
C ILE A 422 14.84 -18.97 -0.99
N ASP A 423 14.68 -18.03 -1.94
CA ASP A 423 14.33 -18.37 -3.31
C ASP A 423 15.38 -19.28 -3.97
N LEU A 424 16.66 -18.95 -3.79
CA LEU A 424 17.77 -19.70 -4.38
C LEU A 424 17.82 -21.14 -3.81
N VAL A 425 17.67 -21.29 -2.50
CA VAL A 425 17.68 -22.60 -1.84
C VAL A 425 16.48 -23.45 -2.26
N VAL A 426 15.28 -22.85 -2.30
CA VAL A 426 14.06 -23.57 -2.73
C VAL A 426 14.14 -23.96 -4.20
N ALA A 427 14.64 -23.08 -5.06
CA ALA A 427 14.84 -23.38 -6.49
C ALA A 427 15.82 -24.53 -6.70
N ALA A 428 16.96 -24.53 -6.01
CA ALA A 428 17.94 -25.61 -6.08
C ALA A 428 17.35 -26.95 -5.60
N ALA A 429 16.54 -26.94 -4.53
CA ALA A 429 15.87 -28.13 -4.02
C ALA A 429 14.82 -28.68 -5.01
N LEU A 430 14.01 -27.82 -5.63
CA LEU A 430 13.01 -28.22 -6.64
C LEU A 430 13.67 -28.79 -7.89
N MET A 431 14.75 -28.14 -8.36
CA MET A 431 15.54 -28.62 -9.49
C MET A 431 16.14 -30.00 -9.19
N SER A 432 16.63 -30.22 -7.96
CA SER A 432 17.15 -31.53 -7.52
C SER A 432 16.08 -32.63 -7.45
N MET A 433 14.80 -32.28 -7.27
CA MET A 433 13.68 -33.22 -7.30
C MET A 433 13.16 -33.49 -8.72
N GLY A 434 13.66 -32.79 -9.73
CA GLY A 434 13.21 -32.92 -11.12
C GLY A 434 11.95 -32.12 -11.47
N MET A 435 11.45 -31.27 -10.57
CA MET A 435 10.26 -30.45 -10.82
C MET A 435 10.62 -29.14 -11.53
N MET A 436 10.99 -29.19 -12.82
CA MET A 436 11.36 -28.00 -13.60
C MET A 436 10.18 -27.09 -13.99
N MET A 437 8.93 -27.58 -13.95
CA MET A 437 7.76 -26.80 -14.41
C MET A 437 7.12 -25.92 -13.33
N LEU A 438 7.41 -26.13 -12.04
CA LEU A 438 6.82 -25.32 -10.97
C LEU A 438 7.66 -24.06 -10.73
N PRO A 439 7.07 -22.85 -10.80
CA PRO A 439 7.79 -21.63 -10.46
C PRO A 439 8.30 -21.68 -9.02
N PRO A 440 9.62 -21.62 -8.76
CA PRO A 440 10.17 -21.75 -7.42
C PRO A 440 9.61 -20.74 -6.40
N VAL A 441 9.25 -19.54 -6.89
CA VAL A 441 8.69 -18.44 -6.09
C VAL A 441 7.37 -18.82 -5.40
N MET A 442 6.54 -19.64 -6.05
CA MET A 442 5.25 -20.07 -5.48
C MET A 442 5.46 -20.97 -4.25
N ILE A 443 6.56 -21.73 -4.25
CA ILE A 443 6.92 -22.64 -3.16
C ILE A 443 7.68 -21.90 -2.05
N SER A 444 8.50 -20.90 -2.37
CA SER A 444 9.27 -20.13 -1.39
C SER A 444 8.43 -19.11 -0.63
N LEU A 445 7.37 -18.57 -1.23
CA LEU A 445 6.49 -17.54 -0.65
C LEU A 445 6.01 -17.86 0.78
N PRO A 446 5.41 -19.04 1.10
CA PRO A 446 4.99 -19.34 2.46
C PRO A 446 6.13 -19.33 3.47
N PHE A 447 7.34 -19.76 3.07
CA PHE A 447 8.53 -19.72 3.94
C PHE A 447 9.00 -18.29 4.18
N LYS A 448 8.98 -17.44 3.15
CA LYS A 448 9.32 -16.00 3.29
C LYS A 448 8.36 -15.31 4.26
N ILE A 449 7.07 -15.53 4.12
CA ILE A 449 6.05 -14.94 5.00
C ILE A 449 6.25 -15.43 6.43
N LEU A 450 6.45 -16.75 6.63
CA LEU A 450 6.67 -17.32 7.95
C LEU A 450 7.90 -16.70 8.63
N LEU A 451 9.03 -16.62 7.92
CA LEU A 451 10.23 -15.98 8.44
C LEU A 451 9.95 -14.53 8.81
N PHE A 452 9.32 -13.77 7.92
CA PHE A 452 9.05 -12.35 8.11
C PHE A 452 8.15 -12.08 9.32
N VAL A 453 7.13 -12.91 9.55
CA VAL A 453 6.27 -12.79 10.73
C VAL A 453 7.00 -13.24 12.01
N LEU A 454 7.80 -14.30 11.94
CA LEU A 454 8.53 -14.85 13.09
C LEU A 454 9.55 -13.85 13.68
N VAL A 455 10.16 -13.03 12.83
CA VAL A 455 11.14 -12.02 13.24
C VAL A 455 10.52 -10.65 13.55
N ASP A 456 9.20 -10.51 13.48
CA ASP A 456 8.52 -9.21 13.52
C ASP A 456 9.09 -8.22 12.47
N GLY A 457 9.08 -8.65 11.20
CA GLY A 457 9.74 -7.94 10.11
C GLY A 457 9.23 -6.51 9.89
N TRP A 458 7.93 -6.25 10.09
CA TRP A 458 7.40 -4.88 10.03
C TRP A 458 7.97 -4.01 11.14
N GLY A 459 8.03 -4.52 12.38
CA GLY A 459 8.63 -3.82 13.51
C GLY A 459 10.11 -3.50 13.28
N LEU A 460 10.88 -4.47 12.79
CA LEU A 460 12.30 -4.29 12.47
C LEU A 460 12.53 -3.24 11.38
N ILE A 461 11.73 -3.25 10.30
CA ILE A 461 11.88 -2.29 9.20
C ILE A 461 11.53 -0.89 9.66
N VAL A 462 10.41 -0.72 10.38
CA VAL A 462 10.01 0.60 10.91
C VAL A 462 11.06 1.12 11.88
N LYS A 463 11.56 0.28 12.80
CA LYS A 463 12.64 0.64 13.72
C LYS A 463 13.90 1.09 12.97
N SER A 464 14.36 0.30 12.00
CA SER A 464 15.54 0.63 11.20
C SER A 464 15.37 1.94 10.41
N LEU A 465 14.17 2.19 9.86
CA LEU A 465 13.85 3.45 9.19
C LEU A 465 13.89 4.64 10.16
N LEU A 466 13.33 4.50 11.35
CA LEU A 466 13.36 5.56 12.36
C LEU A 466 14.79 5.84 12.84
N GLU A 467 15.58 4.80 13.10
CA GLU A 467 16.99 4.91 13.49
C GLU A 467 17.84 5.56 12.39
N SER A 468 17.52 5.33 11.11
CA SER A 468 18.17 5.99 9.98
C SER A 468 17.99 7.51 9.97
N TYR A 469 16.95 8.04 10.62
CA TYR A 469 16.77 9.49 10.80
C TYR A 469 17.17 9.97 12.20
N GLY A 470 17.18 9.09 13.20
CA GLY A 470 17.50 9.41 14.59
C GLY A 470 18.98 9.66 14.90
N GLY A 471 19.89 9.41 13.95
CA GLY A 471 21.32 9.66 14.12
C GLY A 471 21.77 11.13 13.94
N ALA A 472 20.83 12.06 13.69
CA ALA A 472 21.11 13.48 13.47
C ALA A 472 20.82 14.38 14.69
N GLY A 473 20.84 13.80 15.90
CA GLY A 473 20.67 14.51 17.18
C GLY A 473 21.98 14.75 17.91
#